data_AF-A0A2G5LHU8-F1
#
_entry.id   AF-A0A2G5LHU8-F1
#
_cell.length_a   1.000
_cell.length_b   1.000
_cell.length_c   1.000
_cell.angle_alpha   90.00
_cell.angle_beta   90.00
_cell.angle_gamma   90.00
#
_symmetry.space_group_name_H-M   'P 1'
#
loop_
_entity.id
_entity.type
_entity.pdbx_description
1 polymer ?
#
loop_
_entity_poly.entity_id
_entity_poly.type
_entity_poly.pdbx_seq_one_letter_code
_entity_poly.pdbx_strand_id
1 'polypeptide(L)'
;MSATPVRLEVGESVTLYGLFKRNNDKEKNTGILYGLAKQNGEKSFATQYRYQVPIFLTVTAAIAFGLTFVAGWIASIFPVLFFFGENSDYMYTTTVFAVIESSLVAAFFLWRALVMFNATSDPEAWETTEAAVLSSRFSKLHK
;
A
#
# COMPACT_ATOMS: atom_id res chain seq x y z
N MET A 1 -18.38 8.51 -5.27
CA MET A 1 -18.48 8.95 -6.69
C MET A 1 -18.32 7.69 -7.53
N SER A 2 -19.41 7.18 -8.11
CA SER A 2 -19.42 5.90 -8.82
C SER A 2 -18.55 5.96 -10.06
N ALA A 3 -17.67 4.97 -10.26
CA ALA A 3 -17.03 4.76 -11.55
C ALA A 3 -18.12 4.54 -12.61
N THR A 4 -18.23 5.46 -13.56
CA THR A 4 -19.09 5.29 -14.73
C THR A 4 -18.56 4.11 -15.55
N PRO A 5 -19.39 3.11 -15.88
CA PRO A 5 -18.93 1.98 -16.68
C PRO A 5 -18.61 2.46 -18.10
N VAL A 6 -17.32 2.43 -18.45
CA VAL A 6 -16.85 2.75 -19.79
C VAL A 6 -17.20 1.56 -20.70
N ARG A 7 -18.07 1.78 -21.69
CA ARG A 7 -18.33 0.79 -22.75
C ARG A 7 -17.11 0.75 -23.69
N LEU A 8 -16.45 -0.40 -23.74
CA LEU A 8 -15.40 -0.69 -24.72
C LEU A 8 -16.07 -1.35 -25.92
N GLU A 9 -15.98 -0.73 -27.10
CA GLU A 9 -16.44 -1.33 -28.35
C GLU A 9 -15.34 -2.25 -28.91
N VAL A 10 -15.74 -3.38 -29.50
CA VAL A 10 -14.81 -4.38 -30.04
C VAL A 10 -14.04 -3.74 -31.21
N GLY A 11 -12.74 -3.49 -31.04
CA GLY A 11 -11.87 -2.86 -32.03
C GLY A 11 -11.28 -1.51 -31.61
N GLU A 12 -11.67 -0.97 -30.46
CA GLU A 12 -11.15 0.30 -29.95
C GLU A 12 -9.78 0.10 -29.27
N SER A 13 -8.72 0.76 -29.74
CA SER A 13 -7.41 0.69 -29.07
C SER A 13 -7.41 1.59 -27.83
N VAL A 14 -7.09 1.01 -26.67
CA VAL A 14 -7.10 1.71 -25.37
C VAL A 14 -5.70 1.69 -24.79
N THR A 15 -5.26 2.80 -24.21
CA THR A 15 -4.00 2.89 -23.46
C THR A 15 -4.27 2.52 -22.01
N LEU A 16 -3.56 1.53 -21.49
CA LEU A 16 -3.74 1.02 -20.14
C LEU A 16 -2.70 1.65 -19.21
N TYR A 17 -3.18 2.20 -18.10
CA TYR A 17 -2.37 2.78 -17.03
C TYR A 17 -2.35 1.80 -15.86
N GLY A 18 -1.18 1.28 -15.51
CA GLY A 18 -1.04 0.30 -14.43
C GLY A 18 0.33 0.33 -13.80
N LEU A 19 0.39 -0.19 -12.57
CA LEU A 19 1.65 -0.46 -11.88
C LEU A 19 2.06 -1.89 -12.23
N PHE A 20 3.13 -2.05 -13.00
CA PHE A 20 3.63 -3.35 -13.44
C PHE A 20 4.91 -3.70 -12.69
N LYS A 21 4.89 -4.82 -11.95
CA LYS A 21 6.10 -5.39 -11.38
C LYS A 21 6.69 -6.39 -12.37
N ARG A 22 7.79 -5.99 -13.01
CA ARG A 22 8.55 -6.84 -13.94
C ARG A 22 9.39 -7.86 -13.18
N ASN A 23 9.27 -9.13 -13.56
CA ASN A 23 10.11 -10.23 -13.09
C ASN A 23 10.73 -10.95 -14.31
N ASN A 24 11.88 -11.60 -14.14
CA ASN A 24 12.52 -12.37 -15.22
C ASN A 24 11.70 -13.60 -15.62
N ASP A 25 10.87 -14.08 -14.69
CA ASP A 25 9.88 -15.11 -14.93
C ASP A 25 8.55 -14.47 -15.37
N LYS A 26 8.20 -14.65 -16.66
CA LYS A 26 7.01 -14.02 -17.28
C LYS A 26 5.71 -14.39 -16.59
N GLU A 27 5.63 -15.58 -15.96
CA GLU A 27 4.43 -16.03 -15.26
C GLU A 27 4.20 -15.32 -13.91
N LYS A 28 5.24 -14.66 -13.37
CA LYS A 28 5.19 -13.93 -12.10
C LYS A 28 5.02 -12.43 -12.28
N ASN A 29 4.89 -11.97 -13.52
CA ASN A 29 4.59 -10.58 -13.78
C ASN A 29 3.21 -10.25 -13.21
N THR A 30 3.19 -9.39 -12.20
CA THR A 30 1.95 -8.96 -11.53
C THR A 30 1.73 -7.49 -11.88
N GLY A 31 0.53 -7.16 -12.35
CA GLY A 31 0.15 -5.80 -12.70
C GLY A 31 -1.18 -5.45 -12.05
N ILE A 32 -1.28 -4.26 -11.48
CA ILE A 32 -2.57 -3.69 -11.06
C ILE A 32 -2.94 -2.62 -12.08
N LEU A 33 -4.07 -2.84 -12.75
CA LEU A 33 -4.64 -1.88 -13.70
C LEU A 33 -5.31 -0.75 -12.92
N TYR A 34 -4.86 0.49 -13.09
CA TYR A 34 -5.36 1.65 -12.36
C TYR A 34 -6.18 2.60 -13.24
N GLY A 35 -6.07 2.53 -14.57
CA GLY A 35 -6.85 3.38 -15.45
C GLY A 35 -6.76 2.99 -16.92
N LEU A 36 -7.65 3.55 -17.71
CA LEU A 36 -7.82 3.33 -19.14
C LEU A 36 -7.91 4.71 -19.80
N ALA A 37 -7.19 4.96 -20.90
CA ALA A 37 -7.42 6.11 -21.76
C ALA A 37 -7.82 5.67 -23.16
N LYS A 38 -8.94 6.19 -23.65
CA LYS A 38 -9.41 5.99 -25.02
C LYS A 38 -8.67 6.90 -26.00
N GLN A 39 -8.65 6.52 -27.29
CA GLN A 39 -8.08 7.35 -28.37
C GLN A 39 -8.73 8.73 -28.51
N ASN A 40 -9.98 8.89 -28.06
CA ASN A 40 -10.67 10.19 -28.04
C ASN A 40 -10.18 11.14 -26.94
N GLY A 41 -9.19 10.73 -26.12
CA GLY A 41 -8.65 11.51 -25.00
C GLY A 41 -9.40 11.32 -23.67
N GLU A 42 -10.45 10.51 -23.63
CA GLU A 42 -11.24 10.23 -22.43
C GLU A 42 -10.49 9.25 -21.52
N LYS A 43 -10.07 9.74 -20.35
CA LYS A 43 -9.31 8.98 -19.35
C LYS A 43 -10.23 8.57 -18.19
N SER A 44 -10.32 7.28 -17.88
CA SER A 44 -11.02 6.74 -16.71
C SER A 44 -10.01 6.10 -15.77
N PHE A 45 -9.82 6.71 -14.59
CA PHE A 45 -8.94 6.19 -13.55
C PHE A 45 -9.77 5.65 -12.39
N ALA A 46 -9.35 4.54 -11.80
CA ALA A 46 -9.90 4.01 -10.57
C ALA A 46 -9.37 4.82 -9.35
N THR A 47 -9.61 6.13 -9.36
CA THR A 47 -9.16 7.10 -8.34
C THR A 47 -9.67 6.80 -6.94
N GLN A 48 -10.71 5.96 -6.80
CA GLN A 48 -11.16 5.44 -5.50
C GLN A 48 -10.05 4.70 -4.72
N TYR A 49 -9.20 3.94 -5.41
CA TYR A 49 -8.11 3.19 -4.77
C TYR A 49 -6.93 4.06 -4.36
N ARG A 50 -6.79 5.27 -4.96
CA ARG A 50 -5.76 6.26 -4.60
C ARG A 50 -5.85 6.68 -3.15
N TYR A 51 -7.07 6.82 -2.61
CA TYR A 51 -7.28 7.23 -1.22
C TYR A 51 -7.62 6.05 -0.31
N GLN A 52 -8.30 5.03 -0.82
CA GLN A 52 -8.73 3.89 0.01
C GLN A 52 -7.54 3.11 0.61
N VAL A 53 -6.47 2.87 -0.17
CA VAL A 53 -5.31 2.11 0.31
C VAL A 53 -4.51 2.89 1.37
N PRO A 54 -4.15 4.17 1.16
CA PRO A 54 -3.52 4.97 2.22
C PRO A 54 -4.38 5.09 3.49
N ILE A 55 -5.70 5.30 3.36
CA ILE A 55 -6.60 5.36 4.51
C ILE A 55 -6.58 4.05 5.30
N PHE A 56 -6.66 2.91 4.62
CA PHE A 56 -6.60 1.59 5.26
C PHE A 56 -5.28 1.37 6.00
N LEU A 57 -4.15 1.79 5.41
CA LEU A 57 -2.83 1.71 6.04
C LEU A 57 -2.72 2.63 7.27
N THR A 58 -3.29 3.83 7.22
CA THR A 58 -3.33 4.75 8.38
C THR A 58 -4.16 4.17 9.53
N VAL A 59 -5.32 3.59 9.26
CA VAL A 59 -6.12 2.89 10.29
C VAL A 59 -5.37 1.69 10.85
N THR A 60 -4.70 0.92 9.97
CA THR A 60 -3.86 -0.20 10.38
C THR A 60 -2.71 0.25 11.29
N ALA A 61 -2.11 1.42 11.03
CA ALA A 61 -1.07 1.99 11.86
C ALA A 61 -1.54 2.23 13.31
N ALA A 62 -2.75 2.77 13.49
CA ALA A 62 -3.32 3.01 14.82
C ALA A 62 -3.60 1.70 15.57
N ILE A 63 -4.14 0.69 14.87
CA ILE A 63 -4.38 -0.64 15.46
C ILE A 63 -3.05 -1.32 15.83
N ALA A 64 -2.08 -1.28 14.92
CA ALA A 64 -0.76 -1.86 15.13
C ALA A 64 -0.03 -1.19 16.31
N PHE A 65 -0.16 0.13 16.45
CA PHE A 65 0.34 0.85 17.63
C PHE A 65 -0.26 0.28 18.91
N GLY A 66 -1.59 0.20 19.01
CA GLY A 66 -2.27 -0.25 20.21
C GLY A 66 -1.90 -1.68 20.61
N LEU A 67 -1.91 -2.61 19.64
CA LEU A 67 -1.55 -4.00 19.88
C LEU A 67 -0.08 -4.16 20.29
N THR A 68 0.83 -3.48 19.59
CA THR A 68 2.27 -3.54 19.87
C THR A 68 2.58 -2.88 21.20
N PHE A 69 1.90 -1.78 21.55
CA PHE A 69 2.08 -1.13 22.84
C PHE A 69 1.72 -2.06 23.99
N VAL A 70 0.54 -2.69 23.96
CA VAL A 70 0.11 -3.61 25.03
C VAL A 70 1.05 -4.81 25.13
N ALA A 71 1.37 -5.44 23.99
CA ALA A 71 2.25 -6.60 23.97
C ALA A 71 3.69 -6.25 24.40
N GLY A 72 4.23 -5.16 23.86
CA GLY A 72 5.57 -4.65 24.16
C GLY A 72 5.71 -4.20 25.60
N TRP A 73 4.67 -3.59 26.19
CA TRP A 73 4.67 -3.21 27.59
C TRP A 73 4.78 -4.44 28.50
N ILE A 74 3.96 -5.47 28.27
CA ILE A 74 4.03 -6.73 29.04
C ILE A 74 5.39 -7.42 28.83
N ALA A 75 5.87 -7.49 27.59
CA ALA A 75 7.14 -8.12 27.27
C ALA A 75 8.35 -7.38 27.86
N SER A 76 8.26 -6.05 27.98
CA SER A 76 9.35 -5.19 28.45
C SER A 76 9.57 -5.25 29.97
N ILE A 77 8.61 -5.75 30.76
CA ILE A 77 8.77 -5.88 32.22
C ILE A 77 9.99 -6.76 32.56
N PHE A 78 10.11 -7.91 31.90
CA PHE A 78 11.20 -8.86 32.17
C PHE A 78 12.60 -8.28 31.91
N PRO A 79 12.91 -7.74 30.72
CA PRO A 79 14.22 -7.15 30.47
C PRO A 79 14.45 -5.90 31.34
N VAL A 80 13.43 -5.08 31.60
CA VAL A 80 13.61 -3.89 32.45
C VAL A 80 14.01 -4.29 33.88
N LEU A 81 13.30 -5.25 34.49
CA LEU A 81 13.66 -5.75 35.82
C LEU A 81 15.01 -6.46 35.83
N PHE A 82 15.34 -7.21 34.77
CA PHE A 82 16.62 -7.92 34.65
C PHE A 82 17.82 -6.97 34.55
N PHE A 83 17.72 -5.91 33.74
CA PHE A 83 18.84 -4.99 33.50
C PHE A 83 18.93 -3.83 34.50
N PHE A 84 17.80 -3.33 35.01
CA PHE A 84 17.76 -2.13 35.87
C PHE A 84 17.41 -2.44 37.33
N GLY A 85 17.00 -3.67 37.65
CA GLY A 85 16.66 -4.10 39.00
C GLY A 85 15.31 -3.60 39.51
N GLU A 86 14.88 -4.12 40.66
CA GLU A 86 13.58 -3.83 41.28
C GLU A 86 13.47 -2.40 41.84
N ASN A 87 14.59 -1.73 42.10
CA ASN A 87 14.61 -0.33 42.57
C ASN A 87 14.47 0.69 41.42
N SER A 88 14.39 0.24 40.17
CA SER A 88 14.15 1.11 39.03
C SER A 88 12.69 1.55 38.97
N ASP A 89 12.42 2.72 38.37
CA ASP A 89 11.07 3.11 37.96
C ASP A 89 10.65 2.27 36.73
N TYR A 90 10.47 0.97 36.97
CA TYR A 90 10.26 -0.02 35.92
C TYR A 90 8.99 0.29 35.15
N MET A 91 7.96 0.87 35.79
CA MET A 91 6.71 1.26 35.14
C MET A 91 6.97 2.36 34.10
N TYR A 92 7.72 3.41 34.46
CA TYR A 92 8.10 4.45 33.52
C TYR A 92 8.97 3.89 32.39
N THR A 93 10.05 3.18 32.72
CA THR A 93 11.00 2.68 31.71
C THR A 93 10.34 1.70 30.74
N THR A 94 9.52 0.78 31.24
CA THR A 94 8.72 -0.16 30.42
C THR A 94 7.76 0.59 29.48
N THR A 95 7.12 1.65 29.99
CA THR A 95 6.22 2.49 29.17
C THR A 95 6.98 3.19 28.05
N VAL A 96 8.15 3.76 28.35
CA VAL A 96 9.00 4.42 27.34
C VAL A 96 9.39 3.43 26.24
N PHE A 97 9.88 2.24 26.59
CA PHE A 97 10.23 1.22 25.59
C PHE A 97 9.03 0.82 24.73
N ALA A 98 7.90 0.51 25.36
CA ALA A 98 6.68 0.12 24.66
C ALA A 98 6.18 1.21 23.70
N VAL A 99 6.23 2.50 24.10
CA VAL A 99 5.87 3.63 23.23
C VAL A 99 6.81 3.74 22.04
N ILE A 100 8.12 3.60 22.25
CA ILE A 100 9.10 3.69 21.16
C ILE A 100 8.87 2.56 20.14
N GLU A 101 8.76 1.32 20.61
CA GLU A 101 8.53 0.16 19.76
C GLU A 101 7.21 0.26 18.99
N SER A 102 6.11 0.61 19.66
CA SER A 102 4.81 0.75 19.01
C SER A 102 4.78 1.91 18.01
N SER A 103 5.48 3.01 18.31
CA SER A 103 5.64 4.15 17.40
C SER A 103 6.40 3.77 16.14
N LEU A 104 7.47 2.98 16.25
CA LEU A 104 8.23 2.49 15.09
C LEU A 104 7.38 1.60 14.18
N VAL A 105 6.59 0.70 14.77
CA VAL A 105 5.66 -0.14 14.01
C VAL A 105 4.61 0.72 13.29
N ALA A 106 4.00 1.68 13.98
CA ALA A 106 3.02 2.58 13.37
C ALA A 106 3.62 3.45 12.26
N ALA A 107 4.83 3.98 12.48
CA ALA A 107 5.56 4.78 11.51
C ALA A 107 5.85 4.02 10.22
N PHE A 108 6.12 2.71 10.29
CA PHE A 108 6.28 1.87 9.10
C PHE A 108 5.00 1.87 8.23
N PHE A 109 3.83 1.68 8.83
CA PHE A 109 2.56 1.67 8.08
C PHE A 109 2.23 3.05 7.49
N LEU A 110 2.46 4.13 8.25
CA LEU A 110 2.28 5.49 7.76
C LEU A 110 3.24 5.81 6.61
N TRP A 111 4.51 5.38 6.70
CA TRP A 111 5.47 5.49 5.61
C TRP A 111 4.97 4.77 4.35
N ARG A 112 4.45 3.55 4.48
CA ARG A 112 3.87 2.81 3.34
C ARG A 112 2.63 3.52 2.76
N ALA A 113 1.81 4.14 3.60
CA ALA A 113 0.67 4.94 3.17
C ALA A 113 1.13 6.15 2.32
N LEU A 114 2.17 6.86 2.77
CA LEU A 114 2.76 7.99 2.05
C LEU A 114 3.39 7.57 0.72
N VAL A 115 4.12 6.46 0.70
CA VAL A 115 4.68 5.91 -0.55
C VAL A 115 3.58 5.60 -1.56
N MET A 116 2.50 4.95 -1.13
CA MET A 116 1.36 4.66 -2.01
C MET A 116 0.64 5.93 -2.48
N PHE A 117 0.46 6.89 -1.59
CA PHE A 117 -0.18 8.16 -1.91
C PHE A 117 0.63 8.94 -2.97
N ASN A 118 1.95 9.05 -2.79
CA ASN A 118 2.84 9.73 -3.73
C ASN A 118 2.95 8.97 -5.07
N ALA A 119 3.01 7.64 -5.05
CA ALA A 119 3.04 6.84 -6.27
C ALA A 119 1.73 6.97 -7.08
N THR A 120 0.60 7.23 -6.41
CA THR A 120 -0.71 7.38 -7.04
C THR A 120 -1.11 8.84 -7.28
N SER A 121 -0.27 9.80 -6.89
CA SER A 121 -0.56 11.23 -7.10
C SER A 121 -0.22 11.76 -8.48
N ASP A 122 0.67 11.08 -9.21
CA ASP A 122 1.05 11.40 -10.59
C ASP A 122 0.78 10.21 -11.52
N PRO A 123 -0.44 10.06 -12.04
CA PRO A 123 -0.79 9.01 -12.99
C PRO A 123 -0.15 9.19 -14.37
N GLU A 124 0.37 10.38 -14.69
CA GLU A 124 0.97 10.68 -15.99
C GLU A 124 2.41 10.21 -16.09
N ALA A 125 3.09 10.04 -14.95
CA ALA A 125 4.41 9.41 -14.86
C ALA A 125 4.36 7.87 -14.99
N TRP A 126 3.18 7.25 -15.06
CA TRP A 126 3.07 5.80 -15.17
C TRP A 126 3.35 5.33 -16.60
N GLU A 127 4.10 4.23 -16.73
CA GLU A 127 4.37 3.62 -18.03
C GLU A 127 3.05 3.28 -18.73
N THR A 128 2.83 3.94 -19.87
CA THR A 128 1.71 3.66 -20.75
C THR A 128 2.05 2.45 -21.60
N THR A 129 1.19 1.43 -21.56
CA THR A 129 1.31 0.27 -22.45
C THR A 129 0.05 0.14 -23.29
N GLU A 130 0.22 -0.04 -24.60
CA GLU A 130 -0.89 -0.32 -25.50
C GLU A 130 -1.59 -1.64 -25.12
N ALA A 131 -2.92 -1.68 -25.16
CA ALA A 131 -3.70 -2.86 -24.80
C ALA A 131 -3.28 -4.14 -25.56
N ALA A 132 -2.84 -4.03 -26.81
CA ALA A 132 -2.35 -5.15 -27.62
C ALA A 132 -1.01 -5.74 -27.09
N VAL A 133 -0.16 -4.89 -26.52
CA VAL A 133 1.09 -5.32 -25.88
C VAL A 133 0.81 -5.92 -24.49
N LEU A 134 -0.25 -5.47 -23.82
CA LEU A 134 -0.67 -6.04 -22.54
C LEU A 134 -1.28 -7.45 -22.68
N SER A 135 -2.17 -7.65 -23.67
CA SER A 135 -2.84 -8.95 -23.90
C SER A 135 -1.86 -10.05 -24.31
N SER A 136 -0.81 -9.69 -25.06
CA SER A 136 0.26 -10.62 -25.46
C SER A 136 1.27 -10.92 -24.34
N ARG A 137 1.49 -9.98 -23.40
CA ARG A 137 2.47 -10.13 -22.30
C ARG A 137 1.88 -10.69 -21.00
N PHE A 138 0.58 -10.51 -20.79
CA PHE A 138 -0.13 -10.96 -19.59
C PHE A 138 -1.30 -11.88 -19.98
N SER A 139 -0.97 -13.11 -20.41
CA SER A 139 -1.96 -14.13 -20.79
C SER A 139 -3.00 -14.43 -19.69
N LYS A 140 -2.74 -14.05 -18.43
CA LYS A 140 -3.65 -14.26 -17.28
C LYS A 140 -4.44 -13.03 -16.83
N LEU A 141 -4.35 -11.87 -17.48
CA LEU A 141 -5.15 -10.70 -17.07
C LEU A 141 -6.67 -10.88 -17.28
N HIS A 142 -7.07 -12.00 -17.90
CA HIS A 142 -8.44 -12.36 -18.27
C HIS A 142 -9.10 -13.39 -17.34
N LYS A 143 -8.45 -13.82 -16.25
CA LYS A 143 -9.07 -14.64 -15.19
C LYS A 143 -9.20 -13.82 -13.92
#